data_AF-A0A2E3ISX1-F1
#
_entry.id   AF-A0A2E3ISX1-F1
#
_cell.length_a   1.000
_cell.length_b   1.000
_cell.length_c   1.000
_cell.angle_alpha   90.00
_cell.angle_beta   90.00
_cell.angle_gamma   90.00
#
_symmetry.space_group_name_H-M   'P 1'
#
loop_
_entity.id
_entity.type
_entity.pdbx_description
1 polymer ?
#
loop_
_entity_poly.entity_id
_entity_poly.type
_entity_poly.pdbx_seq_one_letter_code
_entity_poly.pdbx_strand_id
1 'polypeptide(L)'
;MSTLEPISPNIILSPEDRIFPPFSLSNLLASVFDPISGSNICILTDFEDPKTEMNNFQFLKNEKKYPVQYKAYHEFFCALQDSVIDQLGMKGGEMFAYYSTGGSNLDMQDECFDVQGNQLSLDRDIYSHYDIILCISDWSATAPLTAKCKEFNFRGATMHGVNDIILSTGLAVDYDKVSTDAEKLRLAMTGADEIEIDFTVDNGRVLTA
;
A
#
# COMPACT_ATOMS: atom_id res chain seq x y z
N MET A 1 26.11 -2.01 8.89
CA MET A 1 25.41 -3.25 8.56
C MET A 1 24.81 -3.78 9.85
N SER A 2 23.53 -3.52 10.08
CA SER A 2 22.80 -4.12 11.21
C SER A 2 22.68 -5.60 10.92
N THR A 3 23.21 -6.45 11.80
CA THR A 3 22.99 -7.89 11.74
C THR A 3 21.51 -8.13 12.05
N LEU A 4 20.71 -8.36 11.01
CA LEU A 4 19.29 -8.63 11.13
C LEU A 4 19.11 -9.98 11.85
N GLU A 5 18.51 -9.96 13.03
CA GLU A 5 18.15 -11.19 13.75
C GLU A 5 17.02 -11.93 13.01
N PRO A 6 17.19 -13.22 12.69
CA PRO A 6 16.17 -14.01 12.02
C PRO A 6 14.94 -14.23 12.93
N ILE A 7 13.77 -14.40 12.31
CA ILE A 7 12.54 -14.79 13.02
C ILE A 7 12.80 -16.10 13.76
N SER A 8 12.48 -16.14 15.05
CA SER A 8 12.65 -17.35 15.88
C SER A 8 11.85 -18.53 15.29
N PRO A 9 12.42 -19.75 15.25
CA PRO A 9 11.71 -20.94 14.75
C PRO A 9 10.34 -21.17 15.41
N ASN A 10 10.20 -20.78 16.67
CA ASN A 10 8.93 -20.90 17.39
C ASN A 10 7.84 -20.00 16.79
N ILE A 11 8.19 -18.81 16.29
CA ILE A 11 7.23 -17.89 15.64
C ILE A 11 6.80 -18.43 14.27
N ILE A 12 7.65 -19.21 13.60
CA ILE A 12 7.27 -19.86 12.32
C ILE A 12 6.17 -20.91 12.56
N LEU A 13 6.26 -21.64 13.68
CA LEU A 13 5.29 -22.67 14.06
C LEU A 13 4.05 -22.11 14.77
N SER A 14 4.19 -20.94 15.42
CA SER A 14 3.14 -20.22 16.13
C SER A 14 3.12 -18.74 15.69
N PRO A 15 2.65 -18.44 14.46
CA PRO A 15 2.63 -17.08 13.91
C PRO A 15 1.77 -16.11 14.72
N GLU A 16 0.82 -16.60 15.52
CA GLU A 16 0.01 -15.83 16.46
C GLU A 16 0.82 -15.16 17.57
N ASP A 17 2.02 -15.68 17.90
CA ASP A 17 2.92 -15.11 18.91
C ASP A 17 3.77 -13.96 18.34
N ARG A 18 3.63 -13.64 17.04
CA ARG A 18 4.39 -12.59 16.40
C ARG A 18 3.97 -11.21 16.91
N ILE A 19 4.93 -10.49 17.48
CA ILE A 19 4.76 -9.10 17.89
C ILE A 19 5.18 -8.18 16.73
N PHE A 20 4.26 -7.31 16.31
CA PHE A 20 4.52 -6.29 15.31
C PHE A 20 4.91 -4.97 15.99
N PRO A 21 5.85 -4.20 15.41
CA PRO A 21 6.10 -2.85 15.90
C PRO A 21 4.89 -1.94 15.58
N PRO A 22 4.82 -0.74 16.16
CA PRO A 22 3.84 0.27 15.73
C PRO A 22 4.04 0.64 14.25
N PHE A 23 2.94 0.96 13.56
CA PHE A 23 2.99 1.47 12.20
C PHE A 23 3.80 2.76 12.13
N SER A 24 4.64 2.88 11.09
CA SER A 24 5.40 4.09 10.77
C SER A 24 5.46 4.25 9.26
N LEU A 25 4.80 5.29 8.74
CA LEU A 25 4.83 5.60 7.32
C LEU A 25 6.26 5.87 6.82
N SER A 26 7.08 6.54 7.64
CA SER A 26 8.48 6.81 7.31
C SER A 26 9.27 5.52 7.08
N ASN A 27 9.11 4.54 7.98
CA ASN A 27 9.77 3.24 7.84
C ASN A 27 9.24 2.45 6.65
N LEU A 28 7.92 2.48 6.42
CA LEU A 28 7.30 1.83 5.27
C LEU A 28 7.88 2.39 3.97
N LEU A 29 7.90 3.71 3.81
CA LEU A 29 8.41 4.35 2.59
C LEU A 29 9.92 4.14 2.41
N ALA A 30 10.70 4.24 3.47
CA ALA A 30 12.15 4.01 3.41
C ALA A 30 12.49 2.57 3.00
N SER A 31 11.81 1.57 3.56
CA SER A 31 12.09 0.15 3.28
C SER A 31 11.50 -0.33 1.96
N VAL A 32 10.33 0.15 1.55
CA VAL A 32 9.67 -0.29 0.32
C VAL A 32 10.17 0.46 -0.90
N PHE A 33 10.33 1.78 -0.79
CA PHE A 33 10.64 2.62 -1.94
C PHE A 33 12.08 3.11 -1.96
N ASP A 34 12.79 3.19 -0.82
CA ASP A 34 14.12 3.81 -0.74
C ASP A 34 14.17 5.13 -1.56
N PRO A 35 13.35 6.13 -1.19
CA PRO A 35 13.13 7.30 -2.03
C PRO A 35 14.43 8.08 -2.22
N ILE A 36 14.67 8.51 -3.46
CA ILE A 36 15.79 9.40 -3.77
C ILE A 36 15.40 10.80 -3.29
N SER A 37 16.33 11.52 -2.66
CA SER A 37 16.07 12.89 -2.24
C SER A 37 15.57 13.74 -3.42
N GLY A 38 14.45 14.42 -3.21
CA GLY A 38 13.74 15.21 -4.20
C GLY A 38 12.61 14.47 -4.92
N SER A 39 12.39 13.17 -4.67
CA SER A 39 11.27 12.42 -5.25
C SER A 39 9.92 13.04 -4.88
N ASN A 40 9.04 13.16 -5.87
CA ASN A 40 7.66 13.61 -5.71
C ASN A 40 6.77 12.40 -5.37
N ILE A 41 5.95 12.52 -4.31
CA ILE A 41 4.97 11.52 -3.91
C ILE A 41 3.55 12.08 -3.92
N CYS A 42 2.55 11.26 -4.26
CA CYS A 42 1.15 11.56 -3.99
C CYS A 42 0.38 10.34 -3.47
N ILE A 43 -0.83 10.62 -2.97
CA ILE A 43 -1.82 9.62 -2.58
C ILE A 43 -2.98 9.66 -3.58
N LEU A 44 -3.41 8.49 -4.06
CA LEU A 44 -4.66 8.29 -4.78
C LEU A 44 -5.65 7.54 -3.90
N THR A 45 -6.89 8.00 -3.90
CA THR A 45 -8.03 7.35 -3.24
C THR A 45 -9.22 7.26 -4.19
N ASP A 46 -10.27 6.53 -3.82
CA ASP A 46 -11.47 6.39 -4.64
C ASP A 46 -12.77 6.76 -3.93
N PHE A 47 -13.76 7.18 -4.74
CA PHE A 47 -15.15 7.39 -4.32
C PHE A 47 -16.11 7.11 -5.48
N GLU A 48 -17.39 6.86 -5.18
CA GLU A 48 -18.44 6.87 -6.22
C GLU A 48 -18.62 8.28 -6.82
N ASP A 49 -18.52 9.32 -5.99
CA ASP A 49 -18.55 10.74 -6.39
C ASP A 49 -17.31 11.48 -5.86
N PRO A 50 -16.13 11.30 -6.51
CA PRO A 50 -14.87 11.87 -6.03
C PRO A 50 -14.87 13.39 -6.07
N LYS A 51 -15.63 14.01 -6.98
CA LYS A 51 -15.75 15.47 -7.07
C LYS A 51 -16.32 16.06 -5.79
N THR A 52 -17.39 15.48 -5.27
CA THR A 52 -18.04 15.96 -4.05
C THR A 52 -17.22 15.60 -2.82
N GLU A 53 -16.77 14.34 -2.74
CA GLU A 53 -16.15 13.81 -1.53
C GLU A 53 -14.75 14.37 -1.28
N MET A 54 -13.95 14.55 -2.34
CA MET A 54 -12.59 15.07 -2.22
C MET A 54 -12.55 16.58 -1.92
N ASN A 55 -13.54 17.34 -2.40
CA ASN A 55 -13.61 18.78 -2.22
C ASN A 55 -13.60 19.13 -0.72
N ASN A 56 -12.57 19.85 -0.27
CA ASN A 56 -12.35 20.19 1.14
C ASN A 56 -12.45 18.98 2.09
N PHE A 57 -12.07 17.79 1.62
CA PHE A 57 -12.11 16.53 2.36
C PHE A 57 -13.48 16.24 2.98
N GLN A 58 -14.58 16.44 2.24
CA GLN A 58 -15.95 16.22 2.73
C GLN A 58 -16.19 14.83 3.29
N PHE A 59 -15.51 13.81 2.73
CA PHE A 59 -15.62 12.42 3.19
C PHE A 59 -15.30 12.24 4.68
N LEU A 60 -14.49 13.12 5.29
CA LEU A 60 -14.13 13.07 6.71
C LEU A 60 -15.34 13.20 7.64
N LYS A 61 -16.46 13.74 7.16
CA LYS A 61 -17.71 13.84 7.94
C LYS A 61 -18.39 12.49 8.14
N ASN A 62 -18.01 11.46 7.40
CA ASN A 62 -18.65 10.15 7.43
C ASN A 62 -17.64 8.99 7.38
N GLU A 63 -16.81 8.89 8.42
CA GLU A 63 -15.83 7.80 8.61
C GLU A 63 -16.45 6.40 8.39
N LYS A 64 -17.69 6.16 8.85
CA LYS A 64 -18.35 4.86 8.69
C LYS A 64 -18.62 4.50 7.23
N LYS A 65 -18.87 5.49 6.39
CA LYS A 65 -19.07 5.29 4.95
C LYS A 65 -17.74 5.14 4.22
N TYR A 66 -16.70 5.84 4.68
CA TYR A 66 -15.40 5.92 4.02
C TYR A 66 -14.24 5.51 4.93
N PRO A 67 -14.26 4.29 5.52
CA PRO A 67 -13.28 3.91 6.53
C PRO A 67 -11.86 3.83 5.95
N VAL A 68 -11.71 3.38 4.70
CA VAL A 68 -10.40 3.29 4.03
C VAL A 68 -9.86 4.68 3.74
N GLN A 69 -10.67 5.57 3.17
CA GLN A 69 -10.27 6.92 2.80
C GLN A 69 -10.01 7.80 4.03
N TYR A 70 -10.76 7.57 5.13
CA TYR A 70 -10.48 8.17 6.42
C TYR A 70 -9.08 7.79 6.93
N LYS A 71 -8.70 6.51 6.83
CA LYS A 71 -7.34 6.06 7.19
C LYS A 71 -6.28 6.58 6.23
N ALA A 72 -6.55 6.62 4.93
CA ALA A 72 -5.67 7.23 3.95
C ALA A 72 -5.36 8.70 4.33
N TYR A 73 -6.36 9.44 4.78
CA TYR A 73 -6.18 10.81 5.26
C TYR A 73 -5.33 10.87 6.54
N HIS A 74 -5.73 10.15 7.60
CA HIS A 74 -5.11 10.30 8.91
C HIS A 74 -3.73 9.65 9.03
N GLU A 75 -3.56 8.45 8.49
CA GLU A 75 -2.34 7.64 8.68
C GLU A 75 -1.30 7.89 7.58
N PHE A 76 -1.73 8.40 6.42
CA PHE A 76 -0.85 8.66 5.29
C PHE A 76 -0.74 10.15 4.98
N PHE A 77 -1.83 10.81 4.60
CA PHE A 77 -1.77 12.22 4.20
C PHE A 77 -1.27 13.12 5.33
N CYS A 78 -1.87 13.07 6.52
CA CYS A 78 -1.40 13.87 7.67
C CYS A 78 0.07 13.55 8.02
N ALA A 79 0.47 12.28 8.04
CA ALA A 79 1.85 11.90 8.31
C ALA A 79 2.85 12.45 7.27
N LEU A 80 2.49 12.45 5.99
CA LEU A 80 3.27 13.09 4.92
C LEU A 80 3.42 14.59 5.17
N GLN A 81 2.31 15.28 5.44
CA GLN A 81 2.28 16.74 5.66
C GLN A 81 3.00 17.16 6.94
N ASP A 82 2.97 16.34 7.99
CA ASP A 82 3.50 16.69 9.30
C ASP A 82 5.03 16.59 9.36
N SER A 83 5.63 15.49 8.85
CA SER A 83 7.09 15.31 8.97
C SER A 83 7.73 14.33 8.00
N VAL A 84 6.99 13.36 7.43
CA VAL A 84 7.62 12.27 6.67
C VAL A 84 8.29 12.76 5.39
N ILE A 85 7.72 13.76 4.72
CA ILE A 85 8.33 14.39 3.53
C ILE A 85 9.71 14.95 3.87
N ASP A 86 9.82 15.72 4.95
CA ASP A 86 11.08 16.33 5.37
C ASP A 86 12.09 15.27 5.84
N GLN A 87 11.63 14.26 6.58
CA GLN A 87 12.48 13.16 7.06
C GLN A 87 13.16 12.39 5.92
N LEU A 88 12.42 12.15 4.83
CA LEU A 88 12.90 11.39 3.68
C LEU A 88 13.43 12.29 2.55
N GLY A 89 13.43 13.62 2.75
CA GLY A 89 13.87 14.59 1.76
C GLY A 89 13.08 14.55 0.46
N MET A 90 11.78 14.26 0.54
CA MET A 90 10.85 14.14 -0.59
C MET A 90 10.12 15.46 -0.86
N LYS A 91 9.19 15.47 -1.81
CA LYS A 91 8.31 16.59 -2.15
C LYS A 91 6.90 16.10 -2.47
N GLY A 92 5.93 17.02 -2.52
CA GLY A 92 4.53 16.73 -2.82
C GLY A 92 3.74 16.34 -1.59
N GLY A 93 3.15 15.15 -1.60
CA GLY A 93 2.27 14.64 -0.56
C GLY A 93 0.81 15.03 -0.74
N GLU A 94 0.44 15.50 -1.93
CA GLU A 94 -0.95 15.79 -2.26
C GLU A 94 -1.78 14.50 -2.29
N MET A 95 -3.08 14.67 -2.07
CA MET A 95 -4.07 13.60 -2.12
C MET A 95 -5.09 13.92 -3.20
N PHE A 96 -5.36 12.95 -4.08
CA PHE A 96 -6.32 13.06 -5.17
C PHE A 96 -7.29 11.89 -5.12
N ALA A 97 -8.48 12.09 -5.69
CA ALA A 97 -9.49 11.05 -5.78
C ALA A 97 -9.92 10.77 -7.21
N TYR A 98 -10.03 9.49 -7.55
CA TYR A 98 -10.57 9.01 -8.82
C TYR A 98 -11.91 8.28 -8.60
N TYR A 99 -12.60 7.96 -9.69
CA TYR A 99 -13.84 7.19 -9.60
C TYR A 99 -13.59 5.75 -9.17
N SER A 100 -14.33 5.29 -8.17
CA SER A 100 -14.27 3.90 -7.73
C SER A 100 -14.56 2.96 -8.90
N THR A 101 -13.75 1.92 -9.01
CA THR A 101 -13.82 0.97 -10.13
C THR A 101 -14.99 0.00 -9.99
N GLY A 102 -15.59 -0.12 -8.79
CA GLY A 102 -16.67 -1.08 -8.50
C GLY A 102 -16.22 -2.55 -8.49
N GLY A 103 -14.92 -2.81 -8.59
CA GLY A 103 -14.34 -4.15 -8.59
C GLY A 103 -12.81 -4.12 -8.66
N SER A 104 -12.18 -5.19 -8.17
CA SER A 104 -10.72 -5.29 -8.13
C SER A 104 -10.12 -5.47 -9.52
N ASN A 105 -9.03 -4.73 -9.78
CA ASN A 105 -8.21 -4.78 -10.99
C ASN A 105 -8.94 -4.40 -12.29
N LEU A 106 -10.06 -3.69 -12.17
CA LEU A 106 -10.74 -3.07 -13.30
C LEU A 106 -10.07 -1.76 -13.72
N ASP A 107 -10.33 -1.32 -14.95
CA ASP A 107 -9.75 -0.10 -15.50
C ASP A 107 -10.16 1.14 -14.70
N MET A 108 -9.19 2.04 -14.50
CA MET A 108 -9.42 3.34 -13.87
C MET A 108 -9.81 4.36 -14.93
N GLN A 109 -10.82 5.18 -14.63
CA GLN A 109 -11.12 6.34 -15.45
C GLN A 109 -10.01 7.37 -15.29
N ASP A 110 -9.65 8.05 -16.38
CA ASP A 110 -8.58 9.07 -16.36
C ASP A 110 -8.96 10.29 -15.50
N GLU A 111 -10.25 10.58 -15.35
CA GLU A 111 -10.71 11.72 -14.56
C GLU A 111 -10.45 11.53 -13.05
N CYS A 112 -9.81 12.53 -12.44
CA CYS A 112 -9.62 12.61 -10.99
C CYS A 112 -9.81 14.04 -10.47
N PHE A 113 -9.85 14.20 -9.15
CA PHE A 113 -10.13 15.48 -8.48
C PHE A 113 -9.16 15.74 -7.34
N ASP A 114 -8.81 17.02 -7.17
CA ASP A 114 -8.05 17.48 -6.02
C ASP A 114 -8.96 17.98 -4.88
N VAL A 115 -8.35 18.35 -3.76
CA VAL A 115 -9.06 18.91 -2.59
C VAL A 115 -9.76 20.24 -2.88
N GLN A 116 -9.33 20.99 -3.88
CA GLN A 116 -9.96 22.25 -4.27
C GLN A 116 -11.21 22.03 -5.16
N GLY A 117 -11.46 20.78 -5.57
CA GLY A 117 -12.53 20.40 -6.48
C GLY A 117 -12.19 20.64 -7.94
N ASN A 118 -10.91 20.84 -8.26
CA ASN A 118 -10.45 20.92 -9.65
C ASN A 118 -10.52 19.54 -10.28
N GLN A 119 -10.99 19.50 -11.52
CA GLN A 119 -10.97 18.30 -12.36
C GLN A 119 -9.60 18.18 -13.03
N LEU A 120 -8.99 17.01 -12.90
CA LEU A 120 -7.65 16.66 -13.37
C LEU A 120 -7.69 15.35 -14.16
N SER A 121 -6.56 15.02 -14.79
CA SER A 121 -6.32 13.77 -15.50
C SER A 121 -5.23 12.98 -14.78
N LEU A 122 -5.46 11.69 -14.53
CA LEU A 122 -4.48 10.78 -13.97
C LEU A 122 -3.24 10.72 -14.86
N ASP A 123 -3.40 10.52 -16.17
CA ASP A 123 -2.27 10.42 -17.09
C ASP A 123 -1.51 11.75 -17.19
N ARG A 124 -2.23 12.86 -17.42
CA ARG A 124 -1.59 14.15 -17.67
C ARG A 124 -1.05 14.80 -16.41
N ASP A 125 -1.84 14.87 -15.34
CA ASP A 125 -1.57 15.73 -14.20
C ASP A 125 -1.00 14.95 -13.00
N ILE A 126 -1.14 13.61 -12.96
CA ILE A 126 -0.66 12.79 -11.85
C ILE A 126 0.52 11.90 -12.29
N TYR A 127 0.28 10.87 -13.09
CA TYR A 127 1.29 9.86 -13.47
C TYR A 127 2.53 10.46 -14.12
N SER A 128 2.39 11.58 -14.84
CA SER A 128 3.51 12.28 -15.48
C SER A 128 4.35 13.15 -14.54
N HIS A 129 3.93 13.34 -13.28
CA HIS A 129 4.50 14.34 -12.36
C HIS A 129 5.00 13.76 -11.03
N TYR A 130 4.66 12.52 -10.70
CA TYR A 130 5.02 11.86 -9.45
C TYR A 130 5.93 10.65 -9.67
N ASP A 131 6.93 10.50 -8.81
CA ASP A 131 7.86 9.35 -8.83
C ASP A 131 7.33 8.18 -8.01
N ILE A 132 6.52 8.49 -6.98
CA ILE A 132 5.90 7.52 -6.09
C ILE A 132 4.40 7.81 -5.96
N ILE A 133 3.57 6.79 -6.15
CA ILE A 133 2.12 6.91 -6.02
C ILE A 133 1.60 5.83 -5.07
N LEU A 134 0.97 6.27 -3.98
CA LEU A 134 0.29 5.37 -3.03
C LEU A 134 -1.20 5.33 -3.36
N CYS A 135 -1.70 4.22 -3.86
CA CYS A 135 -3.13 4.02 -4.12
C CYS A 135 -3.79 3.32 -2.93
N ILE A 136 -4.62 4.05 -2.19
CA ILE A 136 -5.30 3.59 -0.98
C ILE A 136 -6.80 3.70 -1.22
N SER A 137 -7.43 2.57 -1.50
CA SER A 137 -8.78 2.52 -2.09
C SER A 137 -9.60 1.33 -1.59
N ASP A 138 -10.90 1.33 -1.84
CA ASP A 138 -11.76 0.19 -1.49
C ASP A 138 -11.44 -1.05 -2.34
N TRP A 139 -11.22 -0.84 -3.64
CA TRP A 139 -10.87 -1.90 -4.59
C TRP A 139 -9.39 -1.87 -4.95
N SER A 140 -8.83 -3.05 -5.22
CA SER A 140 -7.46 -3.18 -5.70
C SER A 140 -7.28 -2.53 -7.06
N ALA A 141 -6.32 -1.61 -7.20
CA ALA A 141 -5.90 -1.01 -8.46
C ALA A 141 -4.59 -1.61 -9.01
N THR A 142 -4.18 -2.79 -8.54
CA THR A 142 -2.84 -3.34 -8.83
C THR A 142 -2.57 -3.49 -10.33
N ALA A 143 -3.50 -4.10 -11.07
CA ALA A 143 -3.33 -4.32 -12.51
C ALA A 143 -3.22 -3.00 -13.30
N PRO A 144 -4.19 -2.05 -13.21
CA PRO A 144 -4.09 -0.79 -13.95
C PRO A 144 -2.88 0.04 -13.51
N LEU A 145 -2.59 0.12 -12.20
CA LEU A 145 -1.45 0.87 -11.71
C LEU A 145 -0.12 0.26 -12.19
N THR A 146 0.01 -1.07 -12.23
CA THR A 146 1.21 -1.75 -12.77
C THR A 146 1.44 -1.42 -14.24
N ALA A 147 0.38 -1.33 -15.05
CA ALA A 147 0.49 -0.91 -16.44
C ALA A 147 1.00 0.54 -16.53
N LYS A 148 0.43 1.43 -15.72
CA LYS A 148 0.80 2.86 -15.68
C LYS A 148 2.20 3.11 -15.13
N CYS A 149 2.67 2.34 -14.14
CA CYS A 149 4.06 2.38 -13.67
C CYS A 149 5.05 2.14 -14.83
N LYS A 150 4.76 1.20 -15.74
CA LYS A 150 5.62 0.91 -16.89
C LYS A 150 5.56 2.00 -17.96
N GLU A 151 4.39 2.60 -18.14
CA GLU A 151 4.16 3.65 -19.15
C GLU A 151 4.80 4.98 -18.74
N PHE A 152 4.62 5.39 -17.48
CA PHE A 152 5.04 6.69 -16.97
C PHE A 152 6.31 6.66 -16.11
N ASN A 153 6.85 5.48 -15.85
CA ASN A 153 8.10 5.27 -15.11
C ASN A 153 8.08 5.80 -13.65
N PHE A 154 6.94 5.62 -12.97
CA PHE A 154 6.81 5.83 -11.52
C PHE A 154 6.76 4.50 -10.76
N ARG A 155 6.93 4.55 -9.44
CA ARG A 155 6.77 3.40 -8.54
C ARG A 155 5.45 3.50 -7.80
N GLY A 156 4.62 2.47 -7.89
CA GLY A 156 3.30 2.45 -7.27
C GLY A 156 3.18 1.39 -6.19
N ALA A 157 2.42 1.68 -5.13
CA ALA A 157 1.92 0.68 -4.20
C ALA A 157 0.41 0.79 -4.06
N THR A 158 -0.26 -0.36 -3.99
CA THR A 158 -1.71 -0.44 -3.78
C THR A 158 -1.99 -1.03 -2.41
N MET A 159 -2.72 -0.30 -1.58
CA MET A 159 -3.10 -0.70 -0.22
C MET A 159 -4.62 -0.65 -0.12
N HIS A 160 -5.27 -1.64 -0.75
CA HIS A 160 -6.73 -1.70 -0.79
C HIS A 160 -7.29 -2.20 0.54
N GLY A 161 -8.44 -1.67 0.96
CA GLY A 161 -9.13 -2.12 2.17
C GLY A 161 -8.36 -1.87 3.47
N VAL A 162 -7.40 -0.92 3.47
CA VAL A 162 -6.59 -0.57 4.65
C VAL A 162 -7.49 -0.36 5.87
N ASN A 163 -7.14 -1.07 6.94
CA ASN A 163 -7.80 -1.03 8.22
C ASN A 163 -6.76 -1.17 9.35
N ASP A 164 -7.20 -1.08 10.61
CA ASP A 164 -6.29 -1.12 11.76
C ASP A 164 -5.47 -2.41 11.86
N ILE A 165 -6.04 -3.55 11.44
CA ILE A 165 -5.30 -4.81 11.42
C ILE A 165 -4.19 -4.73 10.39
N ILE A 166 -4.48 -4.27 9.17
CA ILE A 166 -3.47 -4.13 8.10
C ILE A 166 -2.36 -3.16 8.52
N LEU A 167 -2.72 -2.01 9.12
CA LEU A 167 -1.76 -1.01 9.61
C LEU A 167 -0.86 -1.57 10.70
N SER A 168 -1.45 -2.21 11.72
CA SER A 168 -0.71 -2.76 12.87
C SER A 168 0.02 -4.08 12.58
N THR A 169 -0.17 -4.67 11.39
CA THR A 169 0.48 -5.92 10.99
C THR A 169 1.28 -5.75 9.71
N GLY A 170 0.68 -6.02 8.55
CA GLY A 170 1.33 -6.11 7.25
C GLY A 170 2.03 -4.82 6.78
N LEU A 171 1.61 -3.65 7.27
CA LEU A 171 2.27 -2.38 6.95
C LEU A 171 3.25 -1.91 8.02
N ALA A 172 3.23 -2.51 9.22
CA ALA A 172 4.15 -2.17 10.30
C ALA A 172 5.47 -2.95 10.24
N VAL A 173 5.54 -4.02 9.46
CA VAL A 173 6.75 -4.84 9.35
C VAL A 173 7.91 -4.11 8.69
N ASP A 174 9.12 -4.59 8.98
CA ASP A 174 10.34 -4.23 8.27
C ASP A 174 10.39 -4.99 6.93
N TYR A 175 10.23 -4.28 5.82
CA TYR A 175 10.20 -4.89 4.49
C TYR A 175 11.55 -5.43 4.03
N ASP A 176 12.69 -5.01 4.61
CA ASP A 176 13.99 -5.62 4.32
C ASP A 176 14.04 -7.06 4.85
N LYS A 177 13.45 -7.30 6.03
CA LYS A 177 13.31 -8.65 6.60
C LYS A 177 12.36 -9.49 5.78
N VAL A 178 11.20 -8.94 5.42
CA VAL A 178 10.22 -9.64 4.58
C VAL A 178 10.84 -10.02 3.24
N SER A 179 11.57 -9.11 2.60
CA SER A 179 12.26 -9.35 1.34
C SER A 179 13.32 -10.44 1.47
N THR A 180 14.14 -10.38 2.52
CA THR A 180 15.16 -11.41 2.81
C THR A 180 14.55 -12.79 3.00
N ASP A 181 13.44 -12.90 3.74
CA ASP A 181 12.79 -14.18 3.98
C ASP A 181 12.04 -14.70 2.74
N ALA A 182 11.40 -13.81 1.99
CA ALA A 182 10.79 -14.14 0.69
C ALA A 182 11.83 -14.62 -0.32
N GLU A 183 13.04 -14.04 -0.33
CA GLU A 183 14.12 -14.45 -1.20
C GLU A 183 14.65 -15.85 -0.87
N LYS A 184 14.73 -16.22 0.42
CA LYS A 184 15.07 -17.59 0.82
C LYS A 184 14.05 -18.59 0.26
N LEU A 185 12.76 -18.26 0.35
CA LEU A 185 11.69 -19.09 -0.21
C LEU A 185 11.80 -19.17 -1.74
N ARG A 186 12.00 -18.04 -2.42
CA ARG A 186 12.21 -17.99 -3.87
C ARG A 186 13.37 -18.87 -4.29
N LEU A 187 14.52 -18.80 -3.60
CA LEU A 187 15.69 -19.61 -3.89
C LEU A 187 15.43 -21.11 -3.68
N ALA A 188 14.74 -21.48 -2.59
CA ALA A 188 14.40 -22.88 -2.31
C ALA A 188 13.40 -23.45 -3.34
N MET A 189 12.46 -22.63 -3.82
CA MET A 189 11.47 -23.03 -4.83
C MET A 189 12.00 -22.94 -6.26
N THR A 190 13.06 -22.18 -6.52
CA THR A 190 13.62 -22.01 -7.86
C THR A 190 14.24 -23.33 -8.31
N GLY A 191 13.63 -23.97 -9.31
CA GLY A 191 14.07 -25.26 -9.82
C GLY A 191 13.54 -26.46 -9.05
N ALA A 192 12.57 -26.27 -8.15
CA ALA A 192 11.80 -27.37 -7.60
C ALA A 192 10.86 -27.95 -8.68
N ASP A 193 10.85 -29.26 -8.83
CA ASP A 193 9.98 -29.97 -9.77
C ASP A 193 8.60 -30.29 -9.17
N GLU A 194 8.51 -30.32 -7.84
CA GLU A 194 7.30 -30.69 -7.09
C GLU A 194 7.26 -29.93 -5.74
N ILE A 195 6.06 -29.64 -5.27
CA ILE A 195 5.79 -29.14 -3.92
C ILE A 195 4.75 -30.06 -3.28
N GLU A 196 4.99 -30.48 -2.04
CA GLU A 196 4.08 -31.29 -1.25
C GLU A 196 3.61 -30.44 -0.06
N ILE A 197 2.29 -30.38 0.17
CA ILE A 197 1.70 -29.60 1.24
C ILE A 197 0.89 -30.53 2.16
N ASP A 198 1.40 -30.71 3.37
CA ASP A 198 0.67 -31.37 4.45
C ASP A 198 -0.15 -30.36 5.26
N PHE A 199 -1.44 -30.62 5.40
CA PHE A 199 -2.33 -29.77 6.19
C PHE A 199 -3.31 -30.58 7.04
N THR A 200 -3.65 -30.03 8.21
CA THR A 200 -4.65 -30.60 9.12
C THR A 200 -5.98 -29.89 8.93
N VAL A 201 -7.04 -30.65 8.70
CA VAL A 201 -8.41 -30.12 8.68
C VAL A 201 -9.04 -30.19 10.07
N ASP A 202 -10.11 -29.42 10.32
CA ASP A 202 -10.75 -29.26 11.64
C ASP A 202 -11.09 -30.56 12.39
N ASN A 203 -11.28 -31.67 11.68
CA ASN A 203 -11.54 -32.98 12.28
C ASN A 203 -10.27 -33.75 12.69
N GLY A 204 -9.10 -33.11 12.63
CA GLY A 204 -7.79 -33.67 13.00
C GLY A 204 -7.16 -34.58 11.93
N ARG A 205 -7.79 -34.74 10.76
CA ARG A 205 -7.20 -35.51 9.65
C ARG A 205 -6.09 -34.71 8.98
N VAL A 206 -4.92 -35.34 8.83
CA VAL A 206 -3.82 -34.83 8.01
C VAL A 206 -4.03 -35.28 6.56
N LEU A 207 -3.89 -34.36 5.63
CA LEU A 207 -3.96 -34.57 4.18
C LEU A 207 -2.69 -34.02 3.54
N THR A 208 -2.30 -34.65 2.43
CA THR A 208 -1.16 -34.25 1.60
C THR A 208 -1.69 -33.87 0.22
N ALA A 209 -1.30 -32.71 -0.31
CA ALA A 209 -1.66 -32.20 -1.63
C ALA A 209 -0.43 -31.80 -2.43
#